data_AF-A0A6I7NRI6-F1
#
_entry.id   AF-A0A6I7NRI6-F1
#
_cell.length_a   1.000
_cell.length_b   1.000
_cell.length_c   1.000
_cell.angle_alpha   90.00
_cell.angle_beta   90.00
_cell.angle_gamma   90.00
#
_symmetry.space_group_name_H-M   'P 1'
#
loop_
_entity.id
_entity.type
_entity.pdbx_description
1 polymer ?
#
loop_
_entity_poly.entity_id
_entity_poly.type
_entity_poly.pdbx_seq_one_letter_code
_entity_poly.pdbx_strand_id
1 'polypeptide(L)'
;MKFKIILFIFTLCPILVFSQDNAGTNIFSLTFQEKELSIDRDFHFVTPVLLRNNQYQSEIYYNDQETTFRSPGVTFFGSLVVPGTGQIMNESWWRAGFFLALEVTSIYLAVEYRNRGRIGEREYERFANNNWSVVQYSQWLVDYHAFHGIENPYINELIEMVAGISPSFRTNVEWNQIDLNILRRVEANTPYVTTDQLGASIFSHTLPGYGSQQFYELISKYYQFQAGWRDYDEFHDNIGNTGRFFNDRFLIDRNGAHASQNFFTGVRMANQFNQDYRWSNHFISVLIANHFFSALDAFFTSTRKLNRLSASSTIIPGQQVVINYRF
;
A
#
# COMPACT_ATOMS: atom_id res chain seq x y z
N MET A 1 18.56 25.57 14.00
CA MET A 1 17.21 24.98 13.88
C MET A 1 17.19 23.73 14.75
N LYS A 2 16.45 23.73 15.86
CA LYS A 2 16.47 22.63 16.86
C LYS A 2 15.45 21.55 16.45
N PHE A 3 15.93 20.38 16.03
CA PHE A 3 15.07 19.21 15.76
C PHE A 3 14.65 18.58 17.09
N LYS A 4 13.35 18.62 17.39
CA LYS A 4 12.74 17.77 18.43
C LYS A 4 12.25 16.49 17.76
N ILE A 5 12.93 15.38 18.02
CA ILE A 5 12.45 14.04 17.67
C ILE A 5 11.43 13.65 18.75
N ILE A 6 10.15 13.64 18.38
CA ILE A 6 9.10 13.06 19.22
C ILE A 6 9.02 11.57 18.86
N LEU A 7 9.54 10.73 19.76
CA LEU A 7 9.44 9.28 19.70
C LEU A 7 7.98 8.88 20.02
N PHE A 8 7.22 8.45 19.03
CA PHE A 8 5.88 7.91 19.26
C PHE A 8 6.02 6.46 19.74
N ILE A 9 5.99 6.26 21.06
CA ILE A 9 5.89 4.93 21.66
C ILE A 9 4.45 4.47 21.47
N PHE A 10 4.22 3.48 20.61
CA PHE A 10 2.96 2.74 20.59
C PHE A 10 2.88 1.91 21.88
N THR A 11 2.18 2.47 22.89
CA THR A 11 1.72 1.69 24.04
C THR A 11 0.44 0.98 23.64
N LEU A 12 0.54 -0.30 23.30
CA LEU A 12 -0.63 -1.18 23.23
C LEU A 12 -1.00 -1.54 24.68
N CYS A 13 -1.96 -0.79 25.22
CA CYS A 13 -2.63 -1.10 26.48
C CYS A 13 -3.57 -2.31 26.26
N PRO A 14 -3.55 -3.36 27.11
CA PRO A 14 -4.55 -4.40 27.04
C PRO A 14 -5.86 -3.87 27.65
N ILE A 15 -6.95 -3.99 26.90
CA ILE A 15 -8.30 -3.74 27.40
C ILE A 15 -8.61 -4.84 28.42
N LEU A 16 -8.52 -4.51 29.70
CA LEU A 16 -9.12 -5.24 30.80
C LEU A 16 -10.62 -4.88 30.84
N VAL A 17 -11.48 -5.85 30.53
CA VAL A 17 -12.90 -5.78 30.90
C VAL A 17 -13.03 -6.41 32.28
N PHE A 18 -13.41 -5.59 33.26
CA PHE A 18 -13.84 -6.03 34.58
C PHE A 18 -15.23 -6.70 34.51
N SER A 19 -15.42 -7.76 35.29
CA SER A 19 -16.71 -8.11 35.89
C SER A 19 -16.47 -8.52 37.33
N GLN A 20 -17.23 -7.90 38.22
CA GLN A 20 -17.13 -7.94 39.67
C GLN A 20 -17.88 -9.13 40.30
N ASP A 21 -17.41 -9.50 41.49
CA ASP A 21 -18.09 -10.05 42.66
C ASP A 21 -18.55 -11.53 42.77
N ASN A 22 -17.81 -12.20 43.68
CA ASN A 22 -18.23 -12.99 44.84
C ASN A 22 -18.93 -14.35 44.72
N ALA A 23 -18.23 -15.32 45.33
CA ALA A 23 -18.71 -16.47 46.11
C ALA A 23 -19.48 -17.59 45.40
N GLY A 24 -18.95 -18.81 45.52
CA GLY A 24 -19.73 -20.04 45.36
C GLY A 24 -19.01 -21.15 44.61
N THR A 25 -18.55 -22.14 45.38
CA THR A 25 -18.24 -23.51 44.96
C THR A 25 -19.15 -24.05 43.86
N ASN A 26 -18.58 -24.77 42.88
CA ASN A 26 -18.89 -26.19 42.63
C ASN A 26 -18.02 -26.75 41.49
N ILE A 27 -17.25 -27.79 41.85
CA ILE A 27 -16.51 -28.66 40.94
C ILE A 27 -17.53 -29.50 40.17
N PHE A 28 -17.52 -29.43 38.84
CA PHE A 28 -18.29 -30.34 38.00
C PHE A 28 -17.35 -31.44 37.49
N SER A 29 -17.41 -32.62 38.11
CA SER A 29 -16.79 -33.85 37.62
C SER A 29 -17.70 -34.48 36.58
N LEU A 30 -17.18 -34.72 35.37
CA LEU A 30 -17.82 -35.60 34.39
C LEU A 30 -17.09 -36.94 34.39
N THR A 31 -17.68 -37.92 35.07
CA THR A 31 -17.31 -39.33 34.93
C THR A 31 -18.05 -39.88 33.71
N PHE A 32 -17.30 -40.34 32.70
CA PHE A 32 -17.86 -41.14 31.62
C PHE A 32 -17.42 -42.59 31.78
N GLN A 33 -18.44 -43.46 31.84
CA GLN A 33 -18.34 -44.90 32.00
C GLN A 33 -17.95 -45.53 30.66
N GLU A 34 -16.88 -46.31 30.68
CA GLU A 34 -16.30 -46.99 29.53
C GLU A 34 -17.22 -48.14 29.07
N LYS A 35 -17.53 -48.19 27.78
CA LYS A 35 -18.05 -49.38 27.12
C LYS A 35 -17.10 -49.73 25.99
N GLU A 36 -16.33 -50.78 26.20
CA GLU A 36 -15.44 -51.34 25.19
C GLU A 36 -16.24 -51.75 23.94
N LEU A 37 -15.80 -51.24 22.79
CA LEU A 37 -16.00 -51.92 21.52
C LEU A 37 -14.77 -51.68 20.65
N SER A 38 -13.97 -52.74 20.52
CA SER A 38 -12.77 -52.82 19.70
C SER A 38 -13.11 -52.77 18.21
N ILE A 39 -12.69 -51.73 17.50
CA ILE A 39 -12.41 -51.78 16.07
C ILE A 39 -11.09 -51.05 15.80
N ASP A 40 -10.11 -51.88 15.47
CA ASP A 40 -8.77 -51.56 15.00
C ASP A 40 -8.78 -50.69 13.74
N ARG A 41 -8.31 -49.44 13.87
CA ARG A 41 -7.70 -48.63 12.79
C ARG A 41 -6.72 -47.65 13.42
N ASP A 42 -5.43 -47.94 13.30
CA ASP A 42 -4.35 -47.01 13.62
C ASP A 42 -4.44 -45.75 12.75
N PHE A 43 -5.06 -44.70 13.29
CA PHE A 43 -4.91 -43.34 12.79
C PHE A 43 -3.78 -42.67 13.58
N HIS A 44 -2.57 -42.69 13.02
CA HIS A 44 -1.48 -41.87 13.52
C HIS A 44 -1.79 -40.40 13.21
N PHE A 45 -2.43 -39.70 14.15
CA PHE A 45 -2.42 -38.25 14.16
C PHE A 45 -0.99 -37.78 14.41
N VAL A 46 -0.29 -37.38 13.35
CA VAL A 46 0.98 -36.66 13.48
C VAL A 46 0.64 -35.30 14.08
N THR A 47 0.85 -35.15 15.38
CA THR A 47 0.82 -33.83 16.03
C THR A 47 1.84 -32.93 15.32
N PRO A 48 1.44 -31.75 14.82
CA PRO A 48 2.37 -30.84 14.18
C PRO A 48 3.47 -30.47 15.18
N VAL A 49 4.72 -30.45 14.72
CA VAL A 49 5.92 -30.16 15.53
C VAL A 49 5.77 -28.91 16.41
N LEU A 50 4.94 -27.96 15.97
CA LEU A 50 4.67 -26.69 16.65
C LEU A 50 3.81 -26.81 17.92
N LEU A 51 3.10 -27.93 18.13
CA LEU A 51 2.17 -28.15 19.26
C LEU A 51 2.65 -29.23 20.24
N ARG A 52 3.89 -29.74 20.09
CA ARG A 52 4.45 -30.71 21.04
C ARG A 52 4.84 -30.01 22.33
N ASN A 53 3.94 -29.97 23.31
CA ASN A 53 4.29 -29.69 24.70
C ASN A 53 5.09 -30.87 25.24
N ASN A 54 6.42 -30.71 25.30
CA ASN A 54 7.28 -31.65 26.01
C ASN A 54 7.07 -31.48 27.52
N GLN A 55 6.13 -32.23 28.11
CA GLN A 55 6.19 -32.52 29.54
C GLN A 55 7.29 -33.56 29.77
N TYR A 56 8.53 -33.08 29.84
CA TYR A 56 9.62 -33.82 30.48
C TYR A 56 9.81 -33.23 31.87
N GLN A 57 9.39 -33.99 32.87
CA GLN A 57 9.66 -33.71 34.26
C GLN A 57 11.12 -34.10 34.52
N SER A 58 12.03 -33.12 34.44
CA SER A 58 13.42 -33.29 34.88
C SER A 58 13.54 -32.79 36.31
N GLU A 59 13.93 -33.65 37.25
CA GLU A 59 14.39 -33.21 38.57
C GLU A 59 15.60 -32.29 38.40
N ILE A 60 15.48 -31.05 38.91
CA ILE A 60 16.50 -30.02 38.78
C ILE A 60 17.53 -30.23 39.87
N TYR A 61 18.75 -30.60 39.48
CA TYR A 61 19.94 -30.40 40.32
C TYR A 61 20.39 -28.95 40.15
N TYR A 62 20.21 -28.13 41.19
CA TYR A 62 20.58 -26.72 41.17
C TYR A 62 22.12 -26.57 41.14
N ASN A 63 22.65 -26.18 39.99
CA ASN A 63 23.96 -25.55 39.90
C ASN A 63 23.75 -24.07 39.58
N ASP A 64 24.31 -23.20 40.41
CA ASP A 64 24.08 -21.76 40.48
C ASP A 64 24.81 -21.01 39.35
N GLN A 65 24.37 -21.27 38.13
CA GLN A 65 24.63 -20.45 36.95
C GLN A 65 23.25 -20.17 36.34
N GLU A 66 22.61 -19.08 36.77
CA GLU A 66 21.35 -18.58 36.19
C GLU A 66 21.53 -18.24 34.70
N THR A 67 21.54 -19.26 33.86
CA THR A 67 21.28 -19.11 32.43
C THR A 67 19.77 -19.09 32.30
N THR A 68 19.15 -17.91 32.44
CA THR A 68 17.72 -17.74 32.18
C THR A 68 17.44 -18.02 30.70
N PHE A 69 17.19 -19.29 30.35
CA PHE A 69 16.88 -19.67 28.98
C PHE A 69 15.51 -19.10 28.59
N ARG A 70 15.51 -18.25 27.55
CA ARG A 70 14.31 -17.61 27.03
C ARG A 70 13.60 -18.57 26.06
N SER A 71 12.28 -18.69 26.18
CA SER A 71 11.51 -19.58 25.32
C SER A 71 11.58 -19.12 23.85
N PRO A 72 11.63 -20.04 22.88
CA PRO A 72 11.61 -19.68 21.46
C PRO A 72 10.43 -18.80 21.06
N GLY A 73 9.28 -18.96 21.73
CA GLY A 73 8.12 -18.08 21.53
C GLY A 73 8.38 -16.64 21.97
N VAL A 74 8.98 -16.43 23.14
CA VAL A 74 9.28 -15.07 23.65
C VAL A 74 10.28 -14.35 22.74
N THR A 75 11.30 -15.05 22.24
CA THR A 75 12.29 -14.44 21.32
C THR A 75 11.70 -14.15 19.95
N PHE A 76 10.84 -15.02 19.43
CA PHE A 76 10.07 -14.79 18.21
C PHE A 76 9.21 -13.52 18.31
N PHE A 77 8.33 -13.45 19.31
CA PHE A 77 7.41 -12.32 19.46
C PHE A 77 8.14 -11.02 19.79
N GLY A 78 9.23 -11.09 20.56
CA GLY A 78 10.10 -9.93 20.79
C GLY A 78 10.60 -9.33 19.48
N SER A 79 11.18 -10.14 18.60
CA SER A 79 11.67 -9.69 17.28
C SER A 79 10.57 -9.34 16.28
N LEU A 80 9.36 -9.90 16.44
CA LEU A 80 8.20 -9.54 15.63
C LEU A 80 7.71 -8.11 15.95
N VAL A 81 7.78 -7.69 17.21
CA VAL A 81 7.38 -6.33 17.62
C VAL A 81 8.51 -5.33 17.35
N VAL A 82 9.74 -5.68 17.73
CA VAL A 82 10.93 -4.85 17.53
C VAL A 82 12.05 -5.73 16.96
N PRO A 83 12.41 -5.56 15.68
CA PRO A 83 13.46 -6.34 15.05
C PRO A 83 14.77 -6.25 15.83
N GLY A 84 15.39 -7.40 16.07
CA GLY A 84 16.63 -7.51 16.85
C GLY A 84 16.44 -7.84 18.34
N THR A 85 15.25 -7.68 18.93
CA THR A 85 15.03 -7.97 20.36
C THR A 85 15.27 -9.44 20.72
N GLY A 86 14.76 -10.37 19.91
CA GLY A 86 15.01 -11.80 20.10
C GLY A 86 16.47 -12.19 19.87
N GLN A 87 17.22 -11.46 19.02
CA GLN A 87 18.66 -11.64 18.87
C GLN A 87 19.42 -11.15 20.11
N ILE A 88 19.02 -10.03 20.73
CA ILE A 88 19.55 -9.56 22.01
C ILE A 88 19.31 -10.60 23.11
N MET A 89 18.08 -11.13 23.20
CA MET A 89 17.74 -12.22 24.12
C MET A 89 18.56 -13.49 23.89
N ASN A 90 19.01 -13.71 22.64
CA ASN A 90 19.90 -14.79 22.25
C ASN A 90 21.40 -14.39 22.25
N GLU A 91 21.78 -13.24 22.82
CA GLU A 91 23.15 -12.71 22.92
C GLU A 91 23.85 -12.56 21.55
N SER A 92 23.08 -12.50 20.47
CA SER A 92 23.56 -12.37 19.09
C SER A 92 23.62 -10.90 18.68
N TRP A 93 24.45 -10.12 19.36
CA TRP A 93 24.53 -8.65 19.23
C TRP A 93 24.76 -8.16 17.81
N TRP A 94 25.60 -8.83 17.02
CA TRP A 94 25.85 -8.43 15.63
C TRP A 94 24.61 -8.61 14.75
N ARG A 95 23.81 -9.67 14.97
CA ARG A 95 22.55 -9.89 14.25
C ARG A 95 21.49 -8.88 14.66
N ALA A 96 21.42 -8.60 15.97
CA ALA A 96 20.55 -7.53 16.49
C ALA A 96 20.90 -6.18 15.86
N GLY A 97 22.19 -5.83 15.79
CA GLY A 97 22.67 -4.63 15.14
C GLY A 97 22.31 -4.55 13.65
N PHE A 98 22.40 -5.66 12.92
CA PHE A 98 21.98 -5.73 11.52
C PHE A 98 20.49 -5.45 11.34
N PHE A 99 19.61 -6.15 12.07
CA PHE A 99 18.16 -5.95 11.97
C PHE A 99 17.74 -4.53 12.39
N LEU A 100 18.39 -3.98 13.41
CA LEU A 100 18.16 -2.60 13.85
C LEU A 100 18.62 -1.57 12.81
N ALA A 101 19.80 -1.76 12.20
CA ALA A 101 20.30 -0.86 11.17
C ALA A 101 19.38 -0.84 9.94
N LEU A 102 18.89 -2.02 9.54
CA LEU A 102 17.95 -2.15 8.43
C LEU A 102 16.61 -1.50 8.75
N GLU A 103 16.12 -1.65 9.98
CA GLU A 103 14.90 -1.00 10.49
C GLU A 103 15.01 0.53 10.40
N VAL A 104 16.03 1.11 11.03
CA VAL A 104 16.23 2.56 11.07
C VAL A 104 16.38 3.14 9.68
N THR A 105 17.18 2.50 8.82
CA THR A 105 17.40 2.95 7.44
C THR A 105 16.12 2.90 6.63
N SER A 106 15.34 1.81 6.74
CA SER A 106 14.10 1.64 5.98
C SER A 106 13.01 2.59 6.47
N ILE A 107 12.89 2.86 7.78
CA ILE A 107 11.99 3.89 8.32
C ILE A 107 12.37 5.26 7.75
N TYR A 108 13.65 5.62 7.81
CA TYR A 108 14.14 6.90 7.30
C TYR A 108 13.77 7.08 5.83
N LEU A 109 14.08 6.10 4.98
CA LEU A 109 13.79 6.16 3.55
C LEU A 109 12.29 6.15 3.26
N ALA A 110 11.49 5.33 3.97
CA ALA A 110 10.05 5.32 3.83
C ALA A 110 9.44 6.70 4.12
N VAL A 111 9.88 7.37 5.19
CA VAL A 111 9.42 8.71 5.57
C VAL A 111 9.88 9.76 4.57
N GLU A 112 11.14 9.73 4.17
CA GLU A 112 11.72 10.69 3.22
C GLU A 112 10.98 10.66 1.87
N TYR A 113 10.85 9.48 1.27
CA TYR A 113 10.13 9.32 0.00
C TYR A 113 8.65 9.67 0.13
N ARG A 114 8.01 9.39 1.28
CA ARG A 114 6.62 9.82 1.50
C ARG A 114 6.48 11.33 1.55
N ASN A 115 7.43 12.03 2.17
CA ASN A 115 7.43 13.48 2.24
C ASN A 115 7.66 14.10 0.86
N ARG A 116 8.60 13.56 0.08
CA ARG A 116 8.82 13.96 -1.31
C ARG A 116 7.57 13.76 -2.16
N GLY A 117 6.92 12.61 -2.07
CA GLY A 117 5.65 12.34 -2.74
C GLY A 117 4.57 13.39 -2.42
N ARG A 118 4.40 13.73 -1.13
CA ARG A 118 3.44 14.78 -0.72
C ARG A 118 3.78 16.17 -1.24
N ILE A 119 5.07 16.52 -1.30
CA ILE A 119 5.51 17.81 -1.82
C ILE A 119 5.25 17.85 -3.32
N GLY A 120 5.67 16.84 -4.07
CA GLY A 120 5.46 16.75 -5.51
C GLY A 120 3.98 16.70 -5.90
N GLU A 121 3.14 16.01 -5.13
CA GLU A 121 1.68 16.00 -5.31
C GLU A 121 1.11 17.43 -5.18
N ARG A 122 1.45 18.17 -4.10
CA ARG A 122 0.99 19.56 -3.92
C ARG A 122 1.51 20.51 -5.01
N GLU A 123 2.74 20.30 -5.47
CA GLU A 123 3.30 21.07 -6.58
C GLU A 123 2.54 20.81 -7.87
N TYR A 124 2.21 19.55 -8.15
CA TYR A 124 1.39 19.16 -9.29
C TYR A 124 -0.03 19.73 -9.20
N GLU A 125 -0.68 19.60 -8.05
CA GLU A 125 -2.01 20.17 -7.82
C GLU A 125 -2.00 21.69 -8.04
N ARG A 126 -0.99 22.40 -7.54
CA ARG A 126 -0.82 23.84 -7.78
C ARG A 126 -0.60 24.16 -9.26
N PHE A 127 0.22 23.37 -9.94
CA PHE A 127 0.47 23.53 -11.37
C PHE A 127 -0.83 23.34 -12.18
N ALA A 128 -1.57 22.26 -11.93
CA ALA A 128 -2.87 21.99 -12.55
C ALA A 128 -3.87 23.11 -12.26
N ASN A 129 -3.98 23.56 -11.00
CA ASN A 129 -4.89 24.65 -10.61
C ASN A 129 -4.56 26.00 -11.26
N ASN A 130 -3.34 26.19 -11.76
CA ASN A 130 -2.96 27.43 -12.44
C ASN A 130 -3.02 27.32 -13.97
N ASN A 131 -3.13 26.10 -14.51
CA ASN A 131 -2.93 25.84 -15.93
C ASN A 131 -3.98 24.92 -16.57
N TRP A 132 -4.99 24.46 -15.82
CA TRP A 132 -6.08 23.65 -16.37
C TRP A 132 -7.43 24.34 -16.17
N SER A 133 -8.19 24.47 -17.25
CA SER A 133 -9.48 25.14 -17.29
C SER A 133 -10.60 24.17 -17.67
N VAL A 134 -11.61 24.10 -16.79
CA VAL A 134 -12.83 23.33 -17.06
C VAL A 134 -13.68 24.00 -18.15
N VAL A 135 -13.62 25.34 -18.23
CA VAL A 135 -14.33 26.11 -19.26
C VAL A 135 -13.73 25.83 -20.63
N GLN A 136 -12.40 25.93 -20.77
CA GLN A 136 -11.72 25.62 -22.03
C GLN A 136 -11.98 24.17 -22.46
N TYR A 137 -11.89 23.22 -21.53
CA TYR A 137 -12.19 21.82 -21.82
C TYR A 137 -13.63 21.63 -22.30
N SER A 138 -14.59 22.28 -21.65
CA SER A 138 -16.02 22.21 -22.02
C SER A 138 -16.30 22.82 -23.39
N GLN A 139 -15.66 23.95 -23.71
CA GLN A 139 -15.73 24.59 -25.03
C GLN A 139 -15.13 23.70 -26.11
N TRP A 140 -13.95 23.15 -25.86
CA TRP A 140 -13.34 22.17 -26.76
C TRP A 140 -14.25 20.97 -27.00
N LEU A 141 -14.94 20.46 -25.96
CA LEU A 141 -15.86 19.33 -26.11
C LEU A 141 -17.06 19.68 -27.00
N VAL A 142 -17.56 20.92 -26.94
CA VAL A 142 -18.59 21.42 -27.87
C VAL A 142 -18.07 21.42 -29.30
N ASP A 143 -16.90 22.03 -29.54
CA ASP A 143 -16.33 22.14 -30.87
C ASP A 143 -15.95 20.75 -31.45
N TYR A 144 -15.51 19.84 -30.57
CA TYR A 144 -15.25 18.44 -30.90
C TYR A 144 -16.51 17.75 -31.46
N HIS A 145 -17.66 17.94 -30.82
CA HIS A 145 -18.92 17.39 -31.33
C HIS A 145 -19.33 18.02 -32.65
N ALA A 146 -19.20 19.35 -32.77
CA ALA A 146 -19.55 20.08 -33.98
C ALA A 146 -18.70 19.65 -35.17
N PHE A 147 -17.39 19.47 -34.98
CA PHE A 147 -16.48 19.04 -36.02
C PHE A 147 -16.75 17.62 -36.51
N HIS A 148 -16.93 16.68 -35.58
CA HIS A 148 -17.11 15.27 -35.91
C HIS A 148 -18.56 14.91 -36.26
N GLY A 149 -19.51 15.84 -36.15
CA GLY A 149 -20.94 15.57 -36.35
C GLY A 149 -21.49 14.55 -35.36
N ILE A 150 -21.02 14.58 -34.11
CA ILE A 150 -21.42 13.62 -33.07
C ILE A 150 -22.82 13.99 -32.56
N GLU A 151 -23.76 13.07 -32.71
CA GLU A 151 -25.07 13.18 -32.07
C GLU A 151 -24.96 12.85 -30.57
N ASN A 152 -25.25 13.83 -29.72
CA ASN A 152 -25.26 13.66 -28.27
C ASN A 152 -26.46 14.40 -27.67
N PRO A 153 -27.38 13.72 -26.97
CA PRO A 153 -28.63 14.33 -26.51
C PRO A 153 -28.44 15.47 -25.50
N TYR A 154 -27.28 15.56 -24.86
CA TYR A 154 -26.98 16.56 -23.84
C TYR A 154 -26.12 17.72 -24.35
N ILE A 155 -25.73 17.72 -25.64
CA ILE A 155 -24.78 18.70 -26.18
C ILE A 155 -25.33 20.13 -26.16
N ASN A 156 -26.63 20.31 -26.40
CA ASN A 156 -27.27 21.63 -26.41
C ASN A 156 -27.22 22.30 -25.03
N GLU A 157 -27.43 21.52 -23.95
CA GLU A 157 -27.27 22.01 -22.57
C GLU A 157 -25.83 22.50 -22.32
N LEU A 158 -24.83 21.76 -22.82
CA LEU A 158 -23.43 22.16 -22.70
C LEU A 158 -23.12 23.42 -23.52
N ILE A 159 -23.63 23.53 -24.75
CA ILE A 159 -23.49 24.72 -25.61
C ILE A 159 -24.04 25.96 -24.90
N GLU A 160 -25.25 25.87 -24.35
CA GLU A 160 -25.88 26.96 -23.62
C GLU A 160 -25.09 27.33 -22.36
N MET A 161 -24.58 26.33 -21.63
CA MET A 161 -23.78 26.53 -20.43
C MET A 161 -22.46 27.26 -20.71
N VAL A 162 -21.80 26.96 -21.84
CA VAL A 162 -20.52 27.60 -22.21
C VAL A 162 -20.66 28.84 -23.08
N ALA A 163 -21.89 29.24 -23.41
CA ALA A 163 -22.14 30.42 -24.24
C ALA A 163 -21.73 31.70 -23.53
N GLY A 164 -20.83 32.46 -24.15
CA GLY A 164 -20.41 33.79 -23.65
C GLY A 164 -19.48 33.78 -22.43
N ILE A 165 -19.07 32.62 -21.94
CA ILE A 165 -18.00 32.52 -20.94
C ILE A 165 -16.64 32.37 -21.61
N SER A 166 -15.57 32.80 -20.94
CA SER A 166 -14.20 32.65 -21.43
C SER A 166 -13.32 32.06 -20.34
N PRO A 167 -12.33 31.21 -20.69
CA PRO A 167 -11.44 30.62 -19.72
C PRO A 167 -10.61 31.71 -19.03
N SER A 168 -10.78 31.81 -17.71
CA SER A 168 -10.02 32.69 -16.81
C SER A 168 -8.81 32.00 -16.20
N PHE A 169 -8.76 30.66 -16.26
CA PHE A 169 -7.77 29.80 -15.59
C PHE A 169 -7.65 30.06 -14.08
N ARG A 170 -8.75 30.53 -13.48
CA ARG A 170 -8.91 30.61 -12.04
C ARG A 170 -9.79 29.47 -11.62
N THR A 171 -9.19 28.33 -11.29
CA THR A 171 -9.91 27.08 -11.01
C THR A 171 -11.03 27.27 -9.97
N ASN A 172 -10.82 28.03 -8.91
CA ASN A 172 -11.87 28.28 -7.93
C ASN A 172 -13.08 29.07 -8.44
N VAL A 173 -12.95 29.79 -9.56
CA VAL A 173 -14.04 30.55 -10.19
C VAL A 173 -14.75 29.69 -11.23
N GLU A 174 -13.99 29.07 -12.13
CA GLU A 174 -14.52 28.35 -13.29
C GLU A 174 -15.36 27.13 -12.92
N TRP A 175 -15.01 26.45 -11.83
CA TRP A 175 -15.76 25.27 -11.40
C TRP A 175 -17.14 25.60 -10.82
N ASN A 176 -17.42 26.88 -10.51
CA ASN A 176 -18.77 27.34 -10.18
C ASN A 176 -19.58 27.76 -11.42
N GLN A 177 -18.95 27.83 -12.59
CA GLN A 177 -19.60 28.21 -13.85
C GLN A 177 -20.06 26.99 -14.65
N ILE A 178 -19.49 25.82 -14.38
CA ILE A 178 -19.77 24.58 -15.10
C ILE A 178 -20.52 23.59 -14.21
N ASP A 179 -21.73 23.21 -14.60
CA ASP A 179 -22.43 22.07 -14.04
C ASP A 179 -21.79 20.76 -14.53
N LEU A 180 -21.07 20.10 -13.62
CA LEU A 180 -20.39 18.84 -13.92
C LEU A 180 -21.34 17.71 -14.32
N ASN A 181 -22.61 17.75 -13.93
CA ASN A 181 -23.54 16.71 -14.35
C ASN A 181 -23.85 16.82 -15.84
N ILE A 182 -23.98 18.03 -16.37
CA ILE A 182 -24.15 18.27 -17.81
C ILE A 182 -22.91 17.80 -18.56
N LEU A 183 -21.73 18.28 -18.13
CA LEU A 183 -20.45 17.91 -18.76
C LEU A 183 -20.25 16.38 -18.80
N ARG A 184 -20.44 15.69 -17.68
CA ARG A 184 -20.26 14.24 -17.60
C ARG A 184 -21.25 13.45 -18.45
N ARG A 185 -22.49 13.92 -18.57
CA ARG A 185 -23.48 13.30 -19.46
C ARG A 185 -23.04 13.40 -20.92
N VAL A 186 -22.48 14.54 -21.32
CA VAL A 186 -21.89 14.70 -22.65
C VAL A 186 -20.70 13.75 -22.82
N GLU A 187 -19.71 13.78 -21.92
CA GLU A 187 -18.51 12.92 -21.97
C GLU A 187 -18.87 11.44 -22.08
N ALA A 188 -19.78 10.94 -21.25
CA ALA A 188 -20.18 9.53 -21.22
C ALA A 188 -20.84 9.07 -22.54
N ASN A 189 -21.33 10.01 -23.36
CA ASN A 189 -21.93 9.75 -24.67
C ASN A 189 -21.05 10.26 -25.83
N THR A 190 -19.78 10.56 -25.56
CA THR A 190 -18.83 11.04 -26.58
C THR A 190 -17.98 9.88 -27.11
N PRO A 191 -18.02 9.58 -28.42
CA PRO A 191 -17.10 8.63 -29.04
C PRO A 191 -15.67 9.19 -29.10
N TYR A 192 -14.68 8.33 -28.91
CA TYR A 192 -13.27 8.65 -28.98
C TYR A 192 -12.78 8.53 -30.44
N VAL A 193 -12.60 9.68 -31.09
CA VAL A 193 -12.11 9.78 -32.48
C VAL A 193 -10.60 9.97 -32.53
N THR A 194 -9.91 9.01 -33.12
CA THR A 194 -8.45 8.96 -33.29
C THR A 194 -8.02 9.27 -34.73
N THR A 195 -6.76 9.67 -34.88
CA THR A 195 -6.08 9.87 -36.18
C THR A 195 -6.03 8.59 -37.02
N ASP A 196 -5.99 7.41 -36.39
CA ASP A 196 -5.89 6.11 -37.04
C ASP A 196 -7.24 5.50 -37.50
N GLN A 197 -8.37 6.18 -37.24
CA GLN A 197 -9.75 5.75 -37.57
C GLN A 197 -10.14 4.35 -37.04
N LEU A 198 -9.37 3.76 -36.12
CA LEU A 198 -9.64 2.45 -35.55
C LEU A 198 -10.68 2.58 -34.42
N GLY A 199 -11.95 2.32 -34.77
CA GLY A 199 -13.07 2.02 -33.86
C GLY A 199 -13.25 2.97 -32.68
N ALA A 200 -14.21 3.88 -32.76
CA ALA A 200 -14.46 4.83 -31.68
C ALA A 200 -15.19 4.16 -30.50
N SER A 201 -14.44 3.78 -29.46
CA SER A 201 -15.02 3.52 -28.13
C SER A 201 -15.51 4.83 -27.53
N ILE A 202 -16.60 4.83 -26.75
CA ILE A 202 -16.95 5.99 -25.94
C ILE A 202 -15.80 6.36 -24.98
N PHE A 203 -15.75 7.63 -24.54
CA PHE A 203 -14.81 8.05 -23.50
C PHE A 203 -14.96 7.12 -22.28
N SER A 204 -13.86 6.50 -21.85
CA SER A 204 -13.90 5.53 -20.75
C SER A 204 -14.06 6.20 -19.38
N HIS A 205 -13.83 7.50 -19.30
CA HIS A 205 -13.87 8.28 -18.07
C HIS A 205 -14.49 9.65 -18.31
N THR A 206 -15.10 10.17 -17.25
CA THR A 206 -15.70 11.50 -17.19
C THR A 206 -14.94 12.36 -16.19
N LEU A 207 -14.97 13.68 -16.33
CA LEU A 207 -14.23 14.61 -15.48
C LEU A 207 -14.65 14.51 -14.00
N PRO A 208 -13.75 14.13 -13.08
CA PRO A 208 -14.06 14.03 -11.65
C PRO A 208 -14.23 15.42 -11.02
N GLY A 209 -14.71 15.46 -9.79
CA GLY A 209 -14.90 16.74 -9.08
C GLY A 209 -13.57 17.41 -8.78
N TYR A 210 -13.53 18.74 -8.85
CA TYR A 210 -12.39 19.54 -8.45
C TYR A 210 -11.88 19.17 -7.05
N GLY A 211 -10.55 19.18 -6.89
CA GLY A 211 -9.89 18.86 -5.62
C GLY A 211 -9.87 17.38 -5.27
N SER A 212 -10.51 16.51 -6.07
CA SER A 212 -10.41 15.07 -5.87
C SER A 212 -9.10 14.50 -6.43
N GLN A 213 -8.58 13.45 -5.79
CA GLN A 213 -7.42 12.72 -6.31
C GLN A 213 -7.64 12.22 -7.74
N GLN A 214 -8.86 11.76 -8.06
CA GLN A 214 -9.21 11.31 -9.41
C GLN A 214 -9.11 12.43 -10.44
N PHE A 215 -9.55 13.65 -10.11
CA PHE A 215 -9.44 14.79 -11.02
C PHE A 215 -7.97 15.02 -11.42
N TYR A 216 -7.09 15.12 -10.44
CA TYR A 216 -5.67 15.31 -10.67
C TYR A 216 -5.03 14.12 -11.39
N GLU A 217 -5.48 12.88 -11.16
CA GLU A 217 -4.98 11.73 -11.92
C GLU A 217 -5.38 11.80 -13.41
N LEU A 218 -6.67 12.05 -13.70
CA LEU A 218 -7.20 11.88 -15.05
C LEU A 218 -6.68 12.95 -16.02
N ILE A 219 -6.59 14.21 -15.61
CA ILE A 219 -6.21 15.35 -16.49
C ILE A 219 -4.78 15.28 -17.05
N SER A 220 -3.92 14.46 -16.46
CA SER A 220 -2.55 14.18 -16.94
C SER A 220 -2.34 12.70 -17.30
N LYS A 221 -3.40 11.94 -17.50
CA LYS A 221 -3.32 10.51 -17.88
C LYS A 221 -4.02 10.21 -19.20
N TYR A 222 -5.13 10.88 -19.49
CA TYR A 222 -5.90 10.64 -20.71
C TYR A 222 -5.82 11.84 -21.64
N TYR A 223 -5.45 11.60 -22.90
CA TYR A 223 -5.29 12.64 -23.91
C TYR A 223 -6.58 13.42 -24.20
N GLN A 224 -7.76 12.85 -23.95
CA GLN A 224 -9.02 13.59 -24.04
C GLN A 224 -9.04 14.86 -23.16
N PHE A 225 -8.33 14.87 -22.03
CA PHE A 225 -8.27 16.03 -21.14
C PHE A 225 -7.16 17.03 -21.49
N GLN A 226 -6.39 16.78 -22.57
CA GLN A 226 -5.32 17.66 -23.02
C GLN A 226 -5.85 19.08 -23.33
N ALA A 227 -7.08 19.15 -23.83
CA ALA A 227 -7.71 20.39 -24.24
C ALA A 227 -8.08 21.33 -23.11
N GLY A 228 -7.99 20.91 -21.84
CA GLY A 228 -8.15 21.81 -20.71
C GLY A 228 -6.87 22.56 -20.34
N TRP A 229 -5.70 22.16 -20.85
CA TRP A 229 -4.43 22.80 -20.50
C TRP A 229 -4.26 24.16 -21.20
N ARG A 230 -3.73 25.15 -20.47
CA ARG A 230 -3.65 26.57 -20.88
C ARG A 230 -2.95 26.83 -22.21
N ASP A 231 -1.95 26.03 -22.52
CA ASP A 231 -1.14 26.15 -23.73
C ASP A 231 -1.72 25.34 -24.91
N TYR A 232 -2.88 24.70 -24.76
CA TYR A 232 -3.47 23.86 -25.79
C TYR A 232 -3.75 24.64 -27.08
N ASP A 233 -4.47 25.77 -27.00
CA ASP A 233 -4.79 26.59 -28.17
C ASP A 233 -3.52 27.10 -28.86
N GLU A 234 -2.61 27.70 -28.09
CA GLU A 234 -1.33 28.22 -28.58
C GLU A 234 -0.48 27.12 -29.23
N PHE A 235 -0.41 25.94 -28.61
CA PHE A 235 0.30 24.79 -29.16
C PHE A 235 -0.28 24.38 -30.52
N HIS A 236 -1.61 24.28 -30.61
CA HIS A 236 -2.28 23.91 -31.85
C HIS A 236 -2.11 24.96 -32.95
N ASP A 237 -2.14 26.25 -32.60
CA ASP A 237 -1.86 27.33 -33.53
C ASP A 237 -0.43 27.23 -34.09
N ASN A 238 0.55 26.95 -33.21
CA ASN A 238 1.96 26.82 -33.57
C ASN A 238 2.27 25.64 -34.50
N ILE A 239 1.52 24.53 -34.40
CA ILE A 239 1.65 23.38 -35.31
C ILE A 239 0.80 23.52 -36.59
N GLY A 240 0.18 24.69 -36.80
CA GLY A 240 -0.51 25.02 -38.04
C GLY A 240 -1.99 24.63 -38.08
N ASN A 241 -2.58 24.24 -36.95
CA ASN A 241 -4.01 23.91 -36.86
C ASN A 241 -4.86 25.19 -36.77
N THR A 242 -4.73 26.03 -37.79
CA THR A 242 -5.41 27.31 -37.94
C THR A 242 -6.07 27.38 -39.32
N GLY A 243 -7.01 28.31 -39.49
CA GLY A 243 -7.70 28.51 -40.77
C GLY A 243 -8.33 27.22 -41.30
N ARG A 244 -7.86 26.73 -42.46
CA ARG A 244 -8.39 25.50 -43.09
C ARG A 244 -8.14 24.24 -42.24
N PHE A 245 -7.11 24.23 -41.40
CA PHE A 245 -6.71 23.09 -40.57
C PHE A 245 -7.13 23.26 -39.09
N PHE A 246 -7.97 24.24 -38.77
CA PHE A 246 -8.46 24.47 -37.40
C PHE A 246 -9.07 23.22 -36.77
N ASN A 247 -9.68 22.36 -37.58
CA ASN A 247 -10.34 21.18 -37.07
C ASN A 247 -9.40 20.03 -36.67
N ASP A 248 -8.13 20.06 -37.09
CA ASP A 248 -7.15 19.03 -36.73
C ASP A 248 -6.84 19.04 -35.22
N ARG A 249 -7.26 20.10 -34.52
CA ARG A 249 -7.25 20.21 -33.07
C ARG A 249 -8.13 19.16 -32.38
N PHE A 250 -9.19 18.73 -33.03
CA PHE A 250 -10.17 17.80 -32.46
C PHE A 250 -9.79 16.33 -32.70
N LEU A 251 -8.54 16.04 -33.02
CA LEU A 251 -8.01 14.69 -33.16
C LEU A 251 -7.25 14.28 -31.89
N ILE A 252 -7.58 13.12 -31.34
CA ILE A 252 -6.91 12.61 -30.14
C ILE A 252 -5.95 11.48 -30.55
N ASP A 253 -4.66 11.79 -30.64
CA ASP A 253 -3.66 10.77 -30.98
C ASP A 253 -3.33 9.87 -29.78
N ARG A 254 -3.18 8.56 -30.04
CA ARG A 254 -2.77 7.57 -29.03
C ARG A 254 -1.34 7.78 -28.55
N ASN A 255 -0.50 8.45 -29.33
CA ASN A 255 0.89 8.75 -28.99
C ASN A 255 1.07 10.16 -28.36
N GLY A 256 0.01 10.97 -28.29
CA GLY A 256 0.08 12.32 -27.74
C GLY A 256 0.68 13.37 -28.67
N ALA A 257 0.72 13.16 -29.99
CA ALA A 257 1.22 14.14 -30.97
C ALA A 257 0.50 15.50 -30.91
N HIS A 258 -0.75 15.51 -30.43
CA HIS A 258 -1.57 16.70 -30.25
C HIS A 258 -1.62 17.20 -28.80
N ALA A 259 -0.77 16.66 -27.91
CA ALA A 259 -0.72 17.08 -26.52
C ALA A 259 0.30 18.19 -26.30
N SER A 260 -0.14 19.23 -25.60
CA SER A 260 0.66 20.42 -25.32
C SER A 260 1.76 20.16 -24.27
N GLN A 261 2.67 21.12 -24.13
CA GLN A 261 3.79 21.01 -23.18
C GLN A 261 3.32 20.97 -21.72
N ASN A 262 2.25 21.67 -21.36
CA ASN A 262 1.72 21.60 -19.99
C ASN A 262 1.11 20.24 -19.69
N PHE A 263 0.44 19.60 -20.65
CA PHE A 263 -0.04 18.23 -20.47
C PHE A 263 1.12 17.30 -20.11
N PHE A 264 2.22 17.31 -20.90
CA PHE A 264 3.39 16.50 -20.61
C PHE A 264 4.13 16.91 -19.34
N THR A 265 4.08 18.19 -18.96
CA THR A 265 4.60 18.66 -17.67
C THR A 265 3.81 18.05 -16.52
N GLY A 266 2.48 18.07 -16.59
CA GLY A 266 1.60 17.41 -15.64
C GLY A 266 1.87 15.91 -15.56
N VAL A 267 1.99 15.22 -16.70
CA VAL A 267 2.36 13.78 -16.77
C VAL A 267 3.68 13.51 -16.03
N ARG A 268 4.71 14.32 -16.27
CA ARG A 268 6.03 14.14 -15.62
C ARG A 268 5.95 14.36 -14.11
N MET A 269 5.27 15.42 -13.65
CA MET A 269 5.07 15.69 -12.23
C MET A 269 4.28 14.56 -11.55
N ALA A 270 3.20 14.10 -12.20
CA ALA A 270 2.39 12.98 -11.76
C ALA A 270 3.20 11.68 -11.62
N ASN A 271 4.01 11.37 -12.63
CA ASN A 271 4.88 10.20 -12.59
C ASN A 271 5.93 10.29 -11.48
N GLN A 272 6.51 11.48 -11.26
CA GLN A 272 7.54 11.70 -10.25
C GLN A 272 7.01 11.47 -8.82
N PHE A 273 5.93 12.13 -8.42
CA PHE A 273 5.43 11.97 -7.05
C PHE A 273 4.88 10.56 -6.82
N ASN A 274 4.26 9.94 -7.84
CA ASN A 274 3.81 8.55 -7.75
C ASN A 274 4.99 7.58 -7.61
N GLN A 275 6.12 7.86 -8.25
CA GLN A 275 7.34 7.08 -8.07
C GLN A 275 7.88 7.20 -6.64
N ASP A 276 7.85 8.40 -6.06
CA ASP A 276 8.26 8.61 -4.66
C ASP A 276 7.33 7.84 -3.69
N TYR A 277 6.01 7.84 -3.91
CA TYR A 277 5.10 6.99 -3.13
C TYR A 277 5.37 5.49 -3.31
N ARG A 278 5.71 5.03 -4.52
CA ARG A 278 6.11 3.62 -4.77
C ARG A 278 7.38 3.26 -4.01
N TRP A 279 8.39 4.12 -4.01
CA TRP A 279 9.61 3.91 -3.22
C TRP A 279 9.33 3.84 -1.72
N SER A 280 8.50 4.76 -1.20
CA SER A 280 8.06 4.71 0.20
C SER A 280 7.43 3.35 0.54
N ASN A 281 6.52 2.87 -0.31
CA ASN A 281 5.88 1.56 -0.13
C ASN A 281 6.86 0.39 -0.23
N HIS A 282 7.88 0.46 -1.10
CA HIS A 282 8.94 -0.55 -1.14
C HIS A 282 9.69 -0.64 0.19
N PHE A 283 10.03 0.49 0.81
CA PHE A 283 10.69 0.48 2.11
C PHE A 283 9.77 0.01 3.24
N ILE A 284 8.46 0.28 3.17
CA ILE A 284 7.49 -0.33 4.09
C ILE A 284 7.47 -1.86 3.94
N SER A 285 7.50 -2.38 2.71
CA SER A 285 7.61 -3.83 2.49
C SER A 285 8.91 -4.41 3.04
N VAL A 286 10.02 -3.68 2.94
CA VAL A 286 11.30 -4.05 3.54
C VAL A 286 11.20 -4.11 5.06
N LEU A 287 10.52 -3.15 5.71
CA LEU A 287 10.26 -3.20 7.15
C LEU A 287 9.46 -4.46 7.54
N ILE A 288 8.37 -4.75 6.84
CA ILE A 288 7.56 -5.95 7.11
C ILE A 288 8.43 -7.22 6.99
N ALA A 289 9.25 -7.31 5.94
CA ALA A 289 10.18 -8.43 5.76
C ALA A 289 11.23 -8.49 6.88
N ASN A 290 11.76 -7.34 7.32
CA ASN A 290 12.72 -7.24 8.42
C ASN A 290 12.17 -7.84 9.71
N HIS A 291 10.95 -7.43 10.11
CA HIS A 291 10.26 -7.98 11.28
C HIS A 291 10.07 -9.50 11.17
N PHE A 292 9.60 -9.98 10.02
CA PHE A 292 9.37 -11.40 9.79
C PHE A 292 10.66 -12.23 9.88
N PHE A 293 11.72 -11.82 9.17
CA PHE A 293 12.99 -12.55 9.18
C PHE A 293 13.72 -12.44 10.52
N SER A 294 13.62 -11.30 11.21
CA SER A 294 14.16 -11.14 12.56
C SER A 294 13.48 -12.09 13.54
N ALA A 295 12.14 -12.21 13.48
CA ALA A 295 11.38 -13.13 14.32
C ALA A 295 11.77 -14.60 14.07
N LEU A 296 11.88 -15.01 12.80
CA LEU A 296 12.31 -16.36 12.45
C LEU A 296 13.75 -16.67 12.87
N ASP A 297 14.70 -15.75 12.65
CA ASP A 297 16.09 -15.95 13.10
C ASP A 297 16.16 -16.10 14.63
N ALA A 298 15.39 -15.30 15.39
CA ALA A 298 15.33 -15.38 16.84
C ALA A 298 14.76 -16.74 17.30
N PHE A 299 13.64 -17.16 16.71
CA PHE A 299 13.00 -18.44 16.99
C PHE A 299 13.93 -19.63 16.75
N PHE A 300 14.54 -19.69 15.56
CA PHE A 300 15.43 -20.80 15.20
C PHE A 300 16.71 -20.80 16.03
N THR A 301 17.24 -19.62 16.37
CA THR A 301 18.41 -19.51 17.25
C THR A 301 18.09 -20.04 18.65
N SER A 302 16.97 -19.65 19.24
CA SER A 302 16.54 -20.16 20.56
C SER A 302 16.25 -21.66 20.53
N THR A 303 15.59 -22.15 19.47
CA THR A 303 15.30 -23.59 19.29
C THR A 303 16.58 -24.42 19.19
N ARG A 304 17.58 -23.95 18.42
CA ARG A 304 18.88 -24.62 18.33
C ARG A 304 19.63 -24.61 19.66
N LYS A 305 19.60 -23.49 20.41
CA LYS A 305 20.19 -23.43 21.76
C LYS A 305 19.51 -24.42 22.71
N LEU A 306 18.18 -24.46 22.72
CA LEU A 306 17.40 -25.40 23.53
C LEU A 306 17.74 -26.87 23.20
N ASN A 307 17.73 -27.24 21.91
CA ASN A 307 18.03 -28.60 21.48
C ASN A 307 19.45 -29.04 21.84
N ARG A 308 20.44 -28.14 21.79
CA ARG A 308 21.82 -28.44 22.21
C ARG A 308 21.91 -28.76 23.70
N LEU A 309 21.15 -28.04 24.53
CA LEU A 309 21.10 -28.29 25.96
C LEU A 309 20.41 -29.62 26.26
N SER A 310 19.26 -29.90 25.63
CA SER A 310 18.58 -31.19 25.75
C SER A 310 19.52 -32.34 25.40
N ALA A 311 20.22 -32.26 24.26
CA ALA A 311 21.18 -33.28 23.84
C ALA A 311 22.37 -33.43 24.81
N SER A 312 22.90 -32.32 25.34
CA SER A 312 24.00 -32.35 26.30
C SER A 312 23.59 -32.92 27.66
N SER A 313 22.35 -32.69 28.11
CA SER A 313 21.84 -33.19 29.40
C SER A 313 21.61 -34.69 29.41
N THR A 314 21.30 -35.29 28.25
CA THR A 314 21.18 -36.75 28.09
C THR A 314 22.55 -37.46 28.17
N ILE A 315 23.65 -36.75 27.92
CA ILE A 315 25.01 -37.27 28.04
C ILE A 315 25.50 -36.98 29.47
N ILE A 316 25.08 -37.80 30.43
CA ILE A 316 25.67 -37.79 31.78
C ILE A 316 27.03 -38.51 31.69
N PRO A 317 28.17 -37.84 31.95
CA PRO A 317 29.46 -38.53 32.03
C PRO A 317 29.43 -39.43 33.26
N GLY A 318 29.27 -40.74 33.07
CA GLY A 318 29.31 -41.74 34.14
C GLY A 318 28.31 -42.88 34.03
N GLN A 319 27.29 -42.83 33.16
CA GLN A 319 26.44 -44.00 32.91
C GLN A 319 26.97 -44.82 31.74
N GLN A 320 27.40 -46.05 32.06
CA GLN A 320 27.76 -47.06 31.07
C GLN A 320 26.55 -47.35 30.16
N VAL A 321 26.78 -47.30 28.86
CA VAL A 321 25.84 -47.83 27.87
C VAL A 321 25.82 -49.36 28.04
N VAL A 322 24.82 -49.89 28.74
CA VAL A 322 24.59 -51.34 28.79
C VAL A 322 23.85 -51.73 27.53
N ILE A 323 24.59 -52.24 26.55
CA ILE A 323 24.00 -52.86 25.35
C ILE A 323 23.65 -54.30 25.71
N ASN A 324 22.38 -54.57 25.98
CA ASN A 324 21.89 -55.94 26.09
C ASN A 324 21.67 -56.51 24.69
N TYR A 325 22.62 -57.31 24.21
CA TYR A 325 22.37 -58.21 23.08
C TYR A 325 21.64 -59.46 23.59
N ARG A 326 20.49 -59.76 22.97
CA ARG A 326 19.89 -61.09 23.03
C ARG A 326 20.34 -61.85 21.79
N PHE A 327 20.97 -63.00 21.99
CA PHE A 327 21.17 -64.00 20.94
C PHE A 327 19.89 -64.80 20.74
#